data_AF-A0A6A5UUR2-F1
#
_entry.id   AF-A0A6A5UUR2-F1
#
_cell.length_a   1.000
_cell.length_b   1.000
_cell.length_c   1.000
_cell.angle_alpha   90.00
_cell.angle_beta   90.00
_cell.angle_gamma   90.00
#
_symmetry.space_group_name_H-M   'P 1'
#
loop_
_entity.id
_entity.type
_entity.pdbx_description
1 polymer ?
#
loop_
_entity_poly.entity_id
_entity_poly.type
_entity_poly.pdbx_seq_one_letter_code
_entity_poly.pdbx_strand_id
1 'polypeptide(L)'
;MSWKDSAAYKAYSALGERPRGLEPWGVNNAGEVVIGLGELFCRCNIADEGEEVELCRKPRFSHTGNLRSHVKTAHKMKVAEVRKGTSSGSEGIEAEKFYKAIIKKHDALGADYDPNSEIEQTPGPVTPSKPPKKIHRPLVPRKKDRTVNKSQMRKTAGIGKWCPACKEVKRTCPGPKGSNCKAWEAFTSESESESESGTKI
;
A
#
# COMPACT_ATOMS: atom_id res chain seq x y z
N MET A 1 19.86 27.23 0.54
CA MET A 1 18.86 26.73 1.52
C MET A 1 18.24 25.47 0.96
N SER A 2 18.01 24.44 1.78
CA SER A 2 17.34 23.21 1.32
C SER A 2 15.83 23.43 1.29
N TRP A 3 15.14 22.87 0.30
CA TRP A 3 13.67 22.88 0.24
C TRP A 3 13.03 22.22 1.47
N LYS A 4 13.76 21.32 2.14
CA LYS A 4 13.36 20.69 3.41
C LYS A 4 13.23 21.68 4.57
N ASP A 5 13.97 22.79 4.52
CA ASP A 5 13.95 23.80 5.56
C ASP A 5 12.82 24.82 5.38
N SER A 6 12.18 24.82 4.20
CA SER A 6 11.09 25.73 3.87
C SER A 6 9.89 25.55 4.81
N ALA A 7 9.25 26.67 5.17
CA ALA A 7 8.06 26.66 6.02
C ALA A 7 6.93 25.82 5.40
N ALA A 8 6.76 25.89 4.07
CA ALA A 8 5.74 25.14 3.35
C ALA A 8 5.94 23.63 3.45
N TYR A 9 7.17 23.13 3.29
CA TYR A 9 7.43 21.70 3.45
C TYR A 9 7.23 21.25 4.90
N LYS A 10 7.68 22.06 5.87
CA LYS A 10 7.48 21.75 7.30
C LYS A 10 6.00 21.64 7.64
N ALA A 11 5.18 22.60 7.20
CA ALA A 11 3.72 22.56 7.37
C ALA A 11 3.12 21.31 6.73
N TYR A 12 3.46 21.03 5.47
CA TYR A 12 2.99 19.81 4.77
C TYR A 12 3.40 18.52 5.49
N SER A 13 4.63 18.45 5.99
CA SER A 13 5.13 17.27 6.70
C SER A 13 4.47 17.10 8.07
N ALA A 14 4.00 18.16 8.70
CA ALA A 14 3.33 18.12 10.01
C ALA A 14 1.87 17.67 9.91
N LEU A 15 1.26 17.67 8.72
CA LEU A 15 -0.10 17.17 8.52
C LEU A 15 -0.18 15.68 8.88
N GLY A 16 -1.10 15.32 9.77
CA GLY A 16 -1.40 13.92 10.09
C GLY A 16 -2.22 13.23 9.00
N GLU A 17 -3.04 14.00 8.32
CA GLU A 17 -3.93 13.56 7.25
C GLU A 17 -3.51 14.15 5.90
N ARG A 18 -4.03 13.54 4.83
CA ARG A 18 -3.74 13.96 3.47
C ARG A 18 -4.29 15.38 3.23
N PRO A 19 -3.47 16.32 2.72
CA PRO A 19 -3.97 17.66 2.42
C PRO A 19 -5.09 17.63 1.35
N ARG A 20 -6.12 18.43 1.59
CA ARG A 20 -7.22 18.74 0.68
C ARG A 20 -6.73 19.33 -0.64
N GLY A 21 -7.44 19.01 -1.72
CA GLY A 21 -7.13 19.53 -3.05
C GLY A 21 -5.91 18.90 -3.72
N LEU A 22 -5.35 17.83 -3.15
CA LEU A 22 -4.32 17.03 -3.82
C LEU A 22 -4.88 16.35 -5.06
N GLU A 23 -4.10 16.41 -6.13
CA GLU A 23 -4.42 15.77 -7.41
C GLU A 23 -3.64 14.46 -7.56
N PRO A 24 -4.16 13.51 -8.37
CA PRO A 24 -3.44 12.31 -8.72
C PRO A 24 -2.05 12.58 -9.27
N TRP A 25 -1.14 11.62 -9.12
CA TRP A 25 0.15 11.73 -9.78
C TRP A 25 0.02 11.71 -11.30
N GLY A 26 0.83 12.54 -11.95
CA GLY A 26 1.13 12.38 -13.36
C GLY A 26 1.93 11.10 -13.62
N VAL A 27 1.73 10.54 -14.80
CA VAL A 27 2.58 9.50 -15.36
C VAL A 27 3.53 10.12 -16.38
N ASN A 28 4.77 9.64 -16.44
CA ASN A 28 5.71 10.04 -17.48
C ASN A 28 5.40 9.34 -18.82
N ASN A 29 6.17 9.66 -19.86
CA ASN A 29 6.03 9.04 -21.19
C ASN A 29 6.23 7.51 -21.20
N ALA A 30 6.85 6.95 -20.16
CA ALA A 30 7.03 5.51 -19.99
C ALA A 30 5.88 4.86 -19.18
N GLY A 31 4.83 5.62 -18.84
CA GLY A 31 3.70 5.16 -18.04
C GLY A 31 4.05 4.94 -16.56
N GLU A 32 5.13 5.56 -16.07
CA GLU A 32 5.58 5.42 -14.69
C GLU A 32 5.11 6.61 -13.84
N VAL A 33 4.66 6.31 -12.63
CA VAL A 33 4.25 7.31 -11.65
C VAL A 33 5.46 8.11 -11.18
N VAL A 34 5.39 9.43 -11.31
CA VAL A 34 6.44 10.35 -10.85
C VAL A 34 6.10 10.85 -9.44
N ILE A 35 6.78 10.26 -8.44
CA ILE A 35 6.63 10.67 -7.04
C ILE A 35 7.65 11.75 -6.71
N GLY A 36 7.14 12.95 -6.40
CA GLY A 36 7.92 14.13 -6.08
C GLY A 36 8.83 14.00 -4.85
N LEU A 37 9.81 14.88 -4.76
CA LEU A 37 10.78 14.92 -3.67
C LEU A 37 10.09 15.21 -2.33
N GLY A 38 10.24 14.32 -1.36
CA GLY A 38 9.70 14.52 -0.01
C GLY A 38 8.23 14.19 0.16
N GLU A 39 7.56 13.64 -0.87
CA GLU A 39 6.14 13.24 -0.80
C GLU A 39 5.93 12.19 0.29
N LEU A 40 4.85 12.38 1.06
CA LEU A 40 4.48 11.52 2.20
C LEU A 40 3.06 10.96 2.10
N PHE A 41 2.26 11.38 1.13
CA PHE A 41 0.88 10.90 0.96
C PHE A 41 0.72 10.16 -0.37
N CYS A 42 -0.12 9.12 -0.37
CA CYS A 42 -0.44 8.41 -1.60
C CYS A 42 -1.47 9.19 -2.43
N ARG A 43 -1.15 9.40 -3.71
CA ARG A 43 -1.99 10.09 -4.69
C ARG A 43 -2.37 9.18 -5.86
N CYS A 44 -2.33 7.86 -5.66
CA CYS A 44 -2.92 6.93 -6.62
C CYS A 44 -4.43 7.15 -6.68
N ASN A 45 -4.95 7.36 -7.88
CA ASN A 45 -6.37 7.21 -8.14
C ASN A 45 -6.73 5.72 -8.03
N ILE A 46 -7.73 5.41 -7.21
CA ILE A 46 -8.28 4.07 -6.99
C ILE A 46 -9.70 3.93 -7.50
N ALA A 47 -10.29 5.02 -8.02
CA ALA A 47 -11.57 4.96 -8.71
C ALA A 47 -11.43 4.22 -10.03
N ASP A 48 -12.52 3.59 -10.46
CA ASP A 48 -12.59 2.90 -11.74
C ASP A 48 -12.62 3.92 -12.90
N GLU A 49 -12.34 3.44 -14.12
CA GLU A 49 -12.29 4.32 -15.30
C GLU A 49 -13.66 4.94 -15.57
N GLY A 50 -13.71 6.27 -15.65
CA GLY A 50 -14.95 7.04 -15.84
C GLY A 50 -15.65 7.46 -14.55
N GLU A 51 -15.15 7.04 -13.38
CA GLU A 51 -15.64 7.51 -12.08
C GLU A 51 -14.92 8.77 -11.61
N GLU A 52 -15.51 9.44 -10.61
CA GLU A 52 -14.88 10.57 -9.94
C GLU A 52 -13.58 10.13 -9.26
N VAL A 53 -12.55 10.97 -9.33
CA VAL A 53 -11.23 10.67 -8.78
C VAL A 53 -11.31 10.37 -7.28
N GLU A 54 -11.01 9.13 -6.92
CA GLU A 54 -10.85 8.72 -5.53
C GLU A 54 -9.37 8.44 -5.26
N LEU A 55 -8.75 9.23 -4.39
CA LEU A 55 -7.36 9.01 -4.01
C LEU A 55 -7.21 7.99 -2.87
N CYS A 56 -6.16 7.16 -2.93
CA CYS A 56 -5.82 6.18 -1.90
C CYS A 56 -5.89 6.74 -0.47
N ARG A 57 -6.64 6.06 0.41
CA ARG A 57 -6.91 6.48 1.79
C ARG A 57 -5.83 6.09 2.81
N LYS A 58 -4.64 5.66 2.35
CA LYS A 58 -3.55 5.33 3.28
C LYS A 58 -3.08 6.60 4.00
N PRO A 59 -2.81 6.50 5.32
CA PRO A 59 -2.35 7.63 6.10
C PRO A 59 -0.92 8.04 5.70
N ARG A 60 -0.44 9.13 6.30
CA ARG A 60 0.90 9.67 6.08
C ARG A 60 1.98 8.58 6.23
N PHE A 61 2.89 8.51 5.26
CA PHE A 61 4.08 7.69 5.35
C PHE A 61 5.20 8.42 6.08
N SER A 62 6.10 7.67 6.73
CA SER A 62 7.25 8.23 7.44
C SER A 62 8.30 8.87 6.50
N HIS A 63 8.43 8.34 5.29
CA HIS A 63 9.36 8.82 4.27
C HIS A 63 8.98 8.28 2.89
N THR A 64 9.46 8.93 1.83
CA THR A 64 9.09 8.67 0.43
C THR A 64 9.45 7.25 -0.06
N GLY A 65 10.48 6.61 0.51
CA GLY A 65 10.81 5.21 0.20
C GLY A 65 9.68 4.22 0.54
N ASN A 66 9.07 4.36 1.72
CA ASN A 66 7.92 3.54 2.12
C ASN A 66 6.70 3.80 1.24
N LEU A 67 6.46 5.07 0.88
CA LEU A 67 5.41 5.44 -0.06
C LEU A 67 5.63 4.78 -1.43
N ARG A 68 6.85 4.84 -1.97
CA ARG A 68 7.22 4.20 -3.24
C ARG A 68 6.99 2.68 -3.20
N SER A 69 7.35 2.03 -2.10
CA SER A 69 7.07 0.60 -1.91
C SER A 69 5.57 0.33 -1.90
N HIS A 70 4.79 1.13 -1.17
CA HIS A 70 3.34 1.00 -1.11
C HIS A 70 2.69 1.10 -2.50
N VAL A 71 3.10 2.07 -3.31
CA VAL A 71 2.56 2.24 -4.67
C VAL A 71 2.84 1.01 -5.54
N LYS A 72 4.07 0.48 -5.47
CA LYS A 72 4.43 -0.74 -6.21
C LYS A 72 3.66 -1.97 -5.77
N THR A 73 3.41 -2.14 -4.47
CA THR A 73 2.79 -3.37 -3.95
C THR A 73 1.27 -3.33 -3.88
N ALA A 74 0.70 -2.22 -3.41
CA ALA A 74 -0.73 -2.09 -3.17
C ALA A 74 -1.48 -1.67 -4.44
N HIS A 75 -0.90 -0.75 -5.21
CA HIS A 75 -1.50 -0.25 -6.45
C HIS A 75 -0.95 -0.93 -7.71
N LYS A 76 0.10 -1.77 -7.57
CA LYS A 76 0.74 -2.50 -8.68
C LYS A 76 1.21 -1.57 -9.83
N MET A 77 1.48 -0.30 -9.52
CA MET A 77 1.93 0.68 -10.50
C MET A 77 3.45 0.69 -10.62
N LYS A 78 3.95 0.98 -11.83
CA LYS A 78 5.36 1.28 -12.05
C LYS A 78 5.66 2.68 -11.52
N VAL A 79 6.78 2.82 -10.81
CA VAL A 79 7.19 4.10 -10.21
C VAL A 79 8.54 4.46 -10.78
N ALA A 80 8.65 5.69 -11.29
CA ALA A 80 9.86 6.20 -11.92
C ALA A 80 11.05 6.09 -10.97
N GLU A 81 12.20 5.67 -11.48
CA GLU A 81 13.42 5.56 -10.67
C GLU A 81 13.88 6.92 -10.16
N VAL A 82 14.39 6.94 -8.93
CA VAL A 82 15.01 8.15 -8.35
C VAL A 82 16.49 8.11 -8.72
N ARG A 83 16.99 9.19 -9.29
CA ARG A 83 18.43 9.38 -9.45
C ARG A 83 19.09 9.37 -8.07
N LYS A 84 20.11 8.50 -7.91
CA LYS A 84 20.89 8.43 -6.66
C LYS A 84 21.77 9.68 -6.57
N GLY A 85 21.75 10.35 -5.43
CA GLY A 85 22.55 11.56 -5.18
C GLY A 85 21.73 12.71 -4.60
N THR A 86 22.36 13.86 -4.46
CA THR A 86 21.70 15.09 -3.99
C THR A 86 20.79 15.63 -5.09
N SER A 87 19.56 16.01 -4.74
CA SER A 87 18.64 16.70 -5.66
C SER A 87 19.26 17.99 -6.17
N SER A 88 19.03 18.33 -7.43
CA SER A 88 19.50 19.58 -7.99
C SER A 88 18.81 20.78 -7.33
N GLY A 89 19.40 21.97 -7.49
CA GLY A 89 18.77 23.21 -7.03
C GLY A 89 17.41 23.45 -7.70
N SER A 90 17.26 23.10 -8.99
CA SER A 90 16.00 23.26 -9.73
C SER A 90 14.91 22.32 -9.21
N GLU A 91 15.24 21.06 -8.93
CA GLU A 91 14.31 20.10 -8.33
C GLU A 91 13.87 20.56 -6.92
N GLY A 92 14.76 21.17 -6.16
CA GLY A 92 14.43 21.76 -4.87
C GLY A 92 13.46 22.94 -4.97
N ILE A 93 13.67 23.84 -5.94
CA ILE A 93 12.78 24.98 -6.20
C ILE A 93 11.39 24.48 -6.64
N GLU A 94 11.33 23.47 -7.49
CA GLU A 94 10.08 22.88 -7.94
C GLU A 94 9.32 22.20 -6.79
N ALA A 95 10.02 21.45 -5.94
CA ALA A 95 9.45 20.88 -4.74
C ALA A 95 8.88 21.96 -3.80
N GLU A 96 9.62 23.05 -3.57
CA GLU A 96 9.15 24.14 -2.73
C GLU A 96 7.90 24.83 -3.32
N LYS A 97 7.86 25.07 -4.63
CA LYS A 97 6.68 25.62 -5.31
C LYS A 97 5.46 24.71 -5.14
N PHE A 98 5.64 23.40 -5.30
CA PHE A 98 4.59 22.43 -5.07
C PHE A 98 4.05 22.52 -3.65
N TYR A 99 4.90 22.49 -2.62
CA TYR A 99 4.45 22.53 -1.22
C TYR A 99 3.73 23.84 -0.88
N LYS A 100 4.22 24.98 -1.39
CA LYS A 100 3.52 26.27 -1.23
C LYS A 100 2.12 26.24 -1.84
N ALA A 101 1.98 25.69 -3.04
CA ALA A 101 0.70 25.60 -3.72
C ALA A 101 -0.28 24.68 -2.97
N ILE A 102 0.18 23.51 -2.51
CA ILE A 102 -0.66 22.55 -1.79
C ILE A 102 -1.12 23.09 -0.44
N ILE A 103 -0.23 23.68 0.36
CA ILE A 103 -0.63 24.26 1.65
C ILE A 103 -1.61 25.42 1.45
N LYS A 104 -1.33 26.31 0.50
CA LYS A 104 -2.27 27.39 0.17
C LYS A 104 -3.65 26.85 -0.23
N LYS A 105 -3.72 25.79 -1.05
CA LYS A 105 -4.97 25.15 -1.47
C LYS A 105 -5.67 24.45 -0.30
N HIS A 106 -4.91 23.74 0.53
CA HIS A 106 -5.39 23.09 1.73
C HIS A 106 -6.06 24.08 2.68
N ASP A 107 -5.38 25.19 2.97
CA ASP A 107 -5.85 26.21 3.90
C ASP A 107 -7.06 26.96 3.35
N ALA A 108 -7.07 27.26 2.04
CA ALA A 108 -8.22 27.86 1.38
C ALA A 108 -9.47 26.96 1.45
N LEU A 109 -9.31 25.64 1.28
CA LEU A 109 -10.39 24.65 1.43
C LEU A 109 -10.69 24.31 2.90
N GLY A 110 -9.85 24.77 3.82
CA GLY A 110 -10.00 24.63 5.27
C GLY A 110 -10.67 25.83 5.92
N ALA A 111 -10.69 27.00 5.27
CA ALA A 111 -11.27 28.23 5.80
C ALA A 111 -12.80 28.14 6.00
N ASP A 112 -13.48 27.26 5.26
CA ASP A 112 -14.92 27.02 5.36
C ASP A 112 -15.27 25.81 6.26
N TYR A 113 -14.28 25.23 6.94
CA TYR A 113 -14.44 24.04 7.76
C TYR A 113 -14.74 24.41 9.21
N ASP A 114 -16.01 24.31 9.60
CA ASP A 114 -16.43 24.36 10.99
C ASP A 114 -16.24 22.97 11.65
N PRO A 115 -15.30 22.81 12.60
CA PRO A 115 -15.12 21.55 13.33
C PRO A 115 -16.32 21.20 14.23
N ASN A 116 -17.27 22.13 14.45
CA ASN A 116 -18.52 21.94 15.19
C ASN A 116 -19.76 21.82 14.30
N SER A 117 -19.63 21.86 12.97
CA SER A 117 -20.72 21.39 12.13
C SER A 117 -20.90 19.91 12.42
N GLU A 118 -22.02 19.55 13.06
CA GLU A 118 -22.42 18.17 13.23
C GLU A 118 -22.36 17.55 11.83
N ILE A 119 -21.34 16.71 11.63
CA ILE A 119 -21.42 15.69 10.61
C ILE A 119 -22.62 14.88 11.08
N GLU A 120 -23.80 15.14 10.49
CA GLU A 120 -24.86 14.14 10.49
C GLU A 120 -24.18 12.89 9.96
N GLN A 121 -23.88 11.99 10.89
CA GLN A 121 -23.63 10.60 10.59
C GLN A 121 -24.97 10.10 10.05
N THR A 122 -25.23 10.41 8.79
CA THR A 122 -26.07 9.57 7.96
C THR A 122 -25.55 8.16 8.21
N PRO A 123 -26.38 7.24 8.72
CA PRO A 123 -25.99 5.86 8.82
C PRO A 123 -25.56 5.47 7.42
N GLY A 124 -24.26 5.35 7.21
CA GLY A 124 -23.74 4.98 5.90
C GLY A 124 -24.47 3.69 5.52
N PRO A 125 -24.91 3.54 4.27
CA PRO A 125 -25.56 2.31 3.85
C PRO A 125 -24.64 1.17 4.29
N VAL A 126 -25.21 0.22 5.05
CA VAL A 126 -24.58 -1.06 5.34
C VAL A 126 -24.25 -1.68 3.99
N THR A 127 -23.08 -1.38 3.49
CA THR A 127 -22.59 -1.94 2.25
C THR A 127 -22.49 -3.43 2.51
N PRO A 128 -23.14 -4.28 1.70
CA PRO A 128 -22.96 -5.72 1.80
C PRO A 128 -21.47 -5.98 1.81
N SER A 129 -20.97 -6.69 2.82
CA SER A 129 -19.58 -7.13 2.84
C SER A 129 -19.30 -7.79 1.49
N LYS A 130 -18.51 -7.12 0.64
CA LYS A 130 -18.03 -7.71 -0.62
C LYS A 130 -17.47 -9.08 -0.22
N PRO A 131 -17.92 -10.18 -0.84
CA PRO A 131 -17.40 -11.50 -0.49
C PRO A 131 -15.88 -11.43 -0.59
N PRO A 132 -15.14 -12.00 0.39
CA PRO A 132 -13.71 -11.85 0.45
C PRO A 132 -13.12 -12.25 -0.90
N LYS A 133 -12.41 -11.32 -1.55
CA LYS A 133 -11.64 -11.62 -2.77
C LYS A 133 -10.87 -12.91 -2.47
N LYS A 134 -11.14 -13.98 -3.24
CA LYS A 134 -10.44 -15.27 -3.08
C LYS A 134 -8.94 -14.95 -3.16
N ILE A 135 -8.27 -14.94 -2.01
CA ILE A 135 -6.83 -14.75 -1.95
C ILE A 135 -6.27 -15.97 -2.68
N HIS A 136 -5.77 -15.77 -3.89
CA HIS A 136 -5.16 -16.85 -4.66
C HIS A 136 -3.86 -17.22 -3.98
N ARG A 137 -3.95 -18.08 -2.96
CA ARG A 137 -2.78 -18.58 -2.24
C ARG A 137 -2.03 -19.53 -3.17
N PRO A 138 -0.70 -19.46 -3.22
CA PRO A 138 0.09 -20.42 -3.97
C PRO A 138 -0.05 -21.83 -3.37
N LEU A 139 0.19 -22.85 -4.20
CA LEU A 139 0.33 -24.23 -3.72
C LEU A 139 1.57 -24.38 -2.84
N VAL A 140 1.50 -25.34 -1.91
CA VAL A 140 2.62 -25.67 -1.03
C VAL A 140 3.82 -26.11 -1.88
N PRO A 141 4.96 -25.41 -1.83
CA PRO A 141 6.12 -25.76 -2.63
C PRO A 141 6.67 -27.12 -2.19
N ARG A 142 6.89 -28.01 -3.15
CA ARG A 142 7.44 -29.35 -2.94
C ARG A 142 8.81 -29.50 -3.59
N LYS A 143 9.61 -30.41 -3.07
CA LYS A 143 10.86 -30.87 -3.69
C LYS A 143 10.57 -31.97 -4.72
N LYS A 144 11.59 -32.39 -5.47
CA LYS A 144 11.49 -33.50 -6.45
C LYS A 144 11.00 -34.82 -5.82
N ASP A 145 11.35 -35.05 -4.56
CA ASP A 145 10.91 -36.21 -3.75
C ASP A 145 9.47 -36.08 -3.20
N ARG A 146 8.70 -35.10 -3.68
CA ARG A 146 7.34 -34.73 -3.23
C ARG A 146 7.24 -34.27 -1.76
N THR A 147 8.36 -34.20 -1.04
CA THR A 147 8.39 -33.64 0.32
C THR A 147 8.25 -32.12 0.30
N VAL A 148 7.75 -31.57 1.40
CA VAL A 148 7.50 -30.13 1.53
C VAL A 148 8.81 -29.33 1.56
N ASN A 149 8.93 -28.32 0.70
CA ASN A 149 10.07 -27.41 0.70
C ASN A 149 9.93 -26.35 1.80
N LYS A 150 10.30 -26.74 3.02
CA LYS A 150 10.26 -25.92 4.23
C LYS A 150 10.95 -24.56 4.10
N SER A 151 12.05 -24.49 3.34
CA SER A 151 12.81 -23.25 3.15
C SER A 151 12.05 -22.27 2.27
N GLN A 152 11.51 -22.75 1.15
CA GLN A 152 10.71 -21.92 0.25
C GLN A 152 9.40 -21.47 0.91
N MET A 153 8.77 -22.35 1.71
CA MET A 153 7.58 -21.99 2.48
C MET A 153 7.81 -20.78 3.39
N ARG A 154 8.91 -20.77 4.13
CA ARG A 154 9.29 -19.65 5.01
C ARG A 154 9.51 -18.36 4.24
N LYS A 155 10.21 -18.43 3.10
CA LYS A 155 10.47 -17.28 2.22
C LYS A 155 9.17 -16.66 1.71
N THR A 156 8.27 -17.48 1.16
CA THR A 156 6.99 -17.01 0.61
C THR A 156 6.05 -16.49 1.71
N ALA A 157 6.05 -17.11 2.90
CA ALA A 157 5.26 -16.65 4.03
C ALA A 157 5.85 -15.40 4.73
N GLY A 158 7.06 -14.96 4.37
CA GLY A 158 7.75 -13.86 5.05
C GLY A 158 8.13 -14.18 6.51
N ILE A 159 8.27 -15.47 6.86
CA ILE A 159 8.54 -15.92 8.23
C ILE A 159 10.00 -16.36 8.34
N GLY A 160 10.67 -15.90 9.40
CA GLY A 160 12.01 -16.35 9.76
C GLY A 160 12.03 -17.80 10.28
N LYS A 161 12.98 -18.11 11.17
CA LYS A 161 13.12 -19.47 11.74
C LYS A 161 11.87 -19.93 12.53
N TRP A 162 11.16 -18.98 13.15
CA TRP A 162 10.03 -19.22 14.05
C TRP A 162 8.87 -18.22 13.81
N CYS A 163 7.64 -18.71 13.90
CA CYS A 163 6.43 -17.91 14.10
C CYS A 163 6.00 -18.00 15.57
N PRO A 164 5.08 -17.15 16.07
CA PRO A 164 4.66 -17.14 17.48
C PRO A 164 4.28 -18.55 18.01
N ALA A 165 3.39 -19.25 17.31
CA ALA A 165 2.97 -20.61 17.69
C ALA A 165 4.13 -21.63 17.68
N CYS A 166 5.05 -21.54 16.72
CA CYS A 166 6.19 -22.45 16.65
C CYS A 166 7.27 -22.13 17.69
N LYS A 167 7.36 -20.88 18.15
CA LYS A 167 8.29 -20.43 19.19
C LYS A 167 7.89 -21.01 20.55
N GLU A 168 6.60 -21.03 20.87
CA GLU A 168 6.06 -21.59 22.13
C GLU A 168 6.41 -23.08 22.29
N VAL A 169 6.26 -23.85 21.21
CA VAL A 169 6.55 -25.29 21.19
C VAL A 169 7.99 -25.61 20.75
N LYS A 170 8.89 -24.62 20.79
CA LYS A 170 10.33 -24.71 20.48
C LYS A 170 10.65 -25.48 19.18
N ARG A 171 9.88 -25.27 18.11
CA ARG A 171 10.08 -25.92 16.80
C ARG A 171 10.34 -24.91 15.69
N THR A 172 11.08 -25.33 14.66
CA THR A 172 11.29 -24.49 13.46
C THR A 172 10.08 -24.51 12.53
N CYS A 173 9.75 -23.37 11.92
CA CYS A 173 8.73 -23.31 10.90
C CYS A 173 9.16 -24.00 9.58
N PRO A 174 8.24 -24.58 8.80
CA PRO A 174 6.85 -24.84 9.14
C PRO A 174 6.73 -26.01 10.12
N GLY A 175 5.81 -25.88 11.10
CA GLY A 175 5.39 -27.00 11.95
C GLY A 175 4.57 -28.05 11.18
N PRO A 176 4.06 -29.10 11.84
CA PRO A 176 3.19 -30.08 11.18
C PRO A 176 1.97 -29.41 10.53
N LYS A 177 1.52 -29.95 9.38
CA LYS A 177 0.33 -29.46 8.68
C LYS A 177 -0.89 -29.58 9.60
N GLY A 178 -1.72 -28.54 9.68
CA GLY A 178 -2.86 -28.47 10.61
C GLY A 178 -2.52 -27.91 12.01
N SER A 179 -1.25 -27.57 12.28
CA SER A 179 -0.91 -26.76 13.46
C SER A 179 -1.17 -25.27 13.23
N ASN A 180 -1.28 -24.48 14.31
CA ASN A 180 -1.40 -23.00 14.30
C ASN A 180 -0.15 -22.27 13.77
N CYS A 181 0.61 -22.91 12.89
CA CYS A 181 1.81 -22.38 12.30
C CYS A 181 1.47 -21.47 11.11
N LYS A 182 1.67 -20.16 11.29
CA LYS A 182 1.49 -19.11 10.28
C LYS A 182 2.17 -19.38 8.92
N ALA A 183 3.19 -20.23 8.86
CA ALA A 183 3.82 -20.61 7.59
C ALA A 183 2.88 -21.39 6.64
N TRP A 184 1.81 -22.02 7.17
CA TRP A 184 0.80 -22.71 6.37
C TRP A 184 -0.30 -21.78 5.87
N GLU A 185 -0.57 -20.67 6.56
CA GLU A 185 -1.63 -19.72 6.21
C GLU A 185 -1.38 -19.02 4.86
N ALA A 186 -0.12 -18.98 4.42
CA ALA A 186 0.29 -18.43 3.12
C ALA A 186 -0.02 -19.33 1.92
N PHE A 187 -0.53 -20.56 2.13
CA PHE A 187 -0.71 -21.56 1.08
C PHE A 187 -2.11 -22.18 1.13
N THR A 188 -2.59 -22.66 0.00
CA THR A 188 -3.82 -23.47 -0.12
C THR A 188 -3.46 -24.96 -0.07
N SER A 189 -4.26 -25.75 0.64
CA SER A 189 -4.19 -27.21 0.62
C SER A 189 -4.86 -27.77 -0.63
N GLU A 190 -4.24 -28.77 -1.28
CA GLU A 190 -4.74 -29.49 -2.48
C GLU A 190 -6.11 -30.21 -2.30
N SER A 191 -6.87 -29.95 -1.24
CA SER A 191 -8.20 -30.54 -1.03
C SER A 191 -9.35 -29.62 -1.44
N GLU A 192 -9.08 -28.44 -1.99
CA GLU A 192 -10.12 -27.50 -2.49
C GLU A 192 -10.02 -27.25 -4.01
N SER A 193 -9.28 -28.08 -4.75
CA SER A 193 -9.13 -27.95 -6.21
C SER A 193 -9.75 -29.08 -7.02
N GLU A 194 -10.57 -29.94 -6.41
CA GLU A 194 -11.33 -30.98 -7.13
C GLU A 194 -12.82 -30.94 -6.76
N SER A 195 -13.54 -29.94 -7.25
CA SER A 195 -14.99 -30.05 -7.46
C SER A 195 -15.45 -29.04 -8.50
N GLU A 196 -15.17 -29.34 -9.77
CA GLU A 196 -16.07 -29.04 -10.90
C GLU A 196 -15.49 -29.70 -12.17
N SER A 197 -15.37 -31.03 -12.11
CA SER A 197 -15.37 -31.85 -13.31
C SER A 197 -16.74 -32.51 -13.42
N GLY A 198 -17.46 -32.22 -14.50
CA GLY A 198 -18.42 -33.16 -15.08
C GLY A 198 -19.91 -32.79 -14.99
N THR A 199 -20.46 -32.64 -16.20
CA THR A 199 -21.76 -33.19 -16.62
C THR A 199 -22.96 -32.25 -16.66
N LYS A 200 -23.31 -31.86 -17.88
CA LYS A 200 -24.68 -31.87 -18.46
C LYS A 200 -24.46 -31.93 -19.98
N ILE A 201 -24.52 -33.12 -20.60
CA ILE A 201 -25.71 -33.75 -21.22
C ILE A 201 -26.57 -32.71 -21.93
#